data_AF-A0A4S4D801-F1
#
_entry.id   AF-A0A4S4D801-F1
#
_cell.length_a   1.000
_cell.length_b   1.000
_cell.length_c   1.000
_cell.angle_alpha   90.00
_cell.angle_beta   90.00
_cell.angle_gamma   90.00
#
_symmetry.space_group_name_H-M   'P 1'
#
loop_
_entity.id
_entity.type
_entity.pdbx_description
1 polymer ?
#
loop_
_entity_poly.entity_id
_entity_poly.type
_entity_poly.pdbx_seq_one_letter_code
_entity_poly.pdbx_strand_id
1 'polypeptide(L)'
;MLCFHGTGLFLGYYRLFSATCTRSTTGPPEFYAKPEIHDWATGVLCEAGGTFLIKGPFLANMNMLVTVDPSKVHYKMSSNFLNFPKGPKFLKIFDFLGDGIFNSDSDLWRNQRKLAQLQLSHPQFHRFLAKTTQDKVEKGLIKVLEHVSKQGLVVDLQDLFQRLTFDTTCILVTGYDPSCLSIDLPHVPFSKAMDDAEEAIFIRHIVPERVWKFQRWVGIGHEKKLRNARESLDHIIAKYISMKRDELSREIKSNDEEGGVDLLTSYLNEKEIESDDKFLRDTILNFMIAGRDTTSSALTWFFWLVSTHPDVEEKIREELKSNIPTKEANKWRLFGVEEMVIFNLWPQVVTTRRSFAEVPPAKTAVINGGNERASAAVSLPPLKEGFSGSFFKEGFITAIKGYYEVLLSFTCFLFLFFLSTTIDVVFPWNWPLFGILPTLLCHVHQIHDWATGVLCEAGGTFLIKGPFLANMNMLVTVDPSKVHYKMSSNFLNFPKGPKFLKIFDFLGDGIFNSDSDLWRNQRKLAQLQLSHPQFHRFLAKTTQDKVEKGLIKVLEHVSKQGLVVDLQDLFPKG
;
A
#
# COMPACT_ATOMS: atom_id res chain seq x y z
N MET A 1 1.22 8.28 2.53
CA MET A 1 2.56 8.16 1.92
C MET A 1 2.72 6.72 1.46
N LEU A 2 2.67 6.43 0.16
CA LEU A 2 2.78 5.06 -0.38
C LEU A 2 4.23 4.83 -0.83
N CYS A 3 4.88 3.78 -0.33
CA CYS A 3 6.14 3.31 -0.91
C CYS A 3 5.80 2.19 -1.90
N PHE A 4 6.02 2.46 -3.18
CA PHE A 4 5.66 1.56 -4.26
C PHE A 4 6.78 0.54 -4.46
N HIS A 5 6.56 -0.67 -3.98
CA HIS A 5 7.40 -1.85 -4.28
C HIS A 5 6.57 -3.09 -4.65
N GLY A 6 5.24 -2.95 -4.74
CA GLY A 6 4.32 -3.99 -5.19
C GLY A 6 3.92 -3.77 -6.65
N THR A 7 4.43 -4.61 -7.54
CA THR A 7 4.24 -4.53 -9.00
C THR A 7 2.83 -4.92 -9.47
N GLY A 8 2.10 -5.76 -8.72
CA GLY A 8 0.80 -6.29 -9.17
C GLY A 8 -0.30 -5.22 -9.26
N LEU A 9 -0.40 -4.35 -8.26
CA LEU A 9 -1.37 -3.24 -8.25
C LEU A 9 -1.14 -2.19 -9.34
N PHE A 10 0.05 -2.18 -9.96
CA PHE A 10 0.43 -1.22 -11.01
C PHE A 10 0.19 -1.72 -12.43
N LEU A 11 0.01 -3.02 -12.68
CA LEU A 11 -0.35 -3.45 -14.04
C LEU A 11 -1.77 -3.09 -14.42
N GLY A 12 -2.68 -3.01 -13.44
CA GLY A 12 -3.96 -2.31 -13.61
C GLY A 12 -3.78 -0.83 -14.00
N TYR A 13 -2.75 -0.14 -13.47
CA TYR A 13 -2.41 1.24 -13.86
C TYR A 13 -1.96 1.31 -15.33
N TYR A 14 -1.21 0.33 -15.83
CA TYR A 14 -0.66 0.31 -17.20
C TYR A 14 -1.73 -0.06 -18.25
N ARG A 15 -2.57 -1.07 -17.98
CA ARG A 15 -3.61 -1.55 -18.92
C ARG A 15 -4.72 -0.54 -19.20
N LEU A 16 -5.16 0.22 -18.18
CA LEU A 16 -6.22 1.21 -18.36
C LEU A 16 -5.76 2.45 -19.14
N PHE A 17 -4.53 2.90 -18.92
CA PHE A 17 -3.99 4.10 -19.59
C PHE A 17 -3.78 3.87 -21.10
N SER A 18 -3.34 2.66 -21.49
CA SER A 18 -3.23 2.24 -22.89
C SER A 18 -4.60 2.18 -23.59
N ALA A 19 -5.63 1.65 -22.92
CA ALA A 19 -6.94 1.44 -23.53
C ALA A 19 -7.82 2.70 -23.64
N THR A 20 -7.60 3.73 -22.81
CA THR A 20 -8.45 4.93 -22.76
C THR A 20 -7.95 6.11 -23.62
N CYS A 21 -6.72 6.07 -24.15
CA CYS A 21 -6.13 7.17 -24.91
C CYS A 21 -6.37 7.16 -26.44
N THR A 22 -7.37 6.43 -26.96
CA THR A 22 -7.65 6.43 -28.41
C THR A 22 -8.77 7.34 -28.88
N ARG A 23 -9.44 8.13 -28.04
CA ARG A 23 -10.47 9.09 -28.52
C ARG A 23 -10.77 10.24 -27.55
N SER A 24 -10.20 11.41 -27.82
CA SER A 24 -10.93 12.68 -28.03
C SER A 24 -10.02 13.89 -27.77
N THR A 25 -9.89 14.71 -28.80
CA THR A 25 -9.25 16.03 -28.80
C THR A 25 -10.28 17.05 -28.34
N THR A 26 -10.06 17.72 -27.19
CA THR A 26 -10.29 19.16 -26.89
C THR A 26 -10.62 19.40 -25.40
N GLY A 27 -9.75 20.12 -24.68
CA GLY A 27 -9.92 20.55 -23.27
C GLY A 27 -8.72 20.17 -22.39
N PRO A 28 -8.27 21.02 -21.43
CA PRO A 28 -6.85 21.14 -21.03
C PRO A 28 -6.29 19.83 -20.44
N PRO A 29 -5.42 19.11 -21.17
CA PRO A 29 -5.03 17.75 -20.81
C PRO A 29 -3.51 17.62 -20.65
N GLU A 30 -2.84 18.51 -19.92
CA GLU A 30 -1.36 18.39 -19.79
C GLU A 30 -0.91 17.36 -18.75
N PHE A 31 -1.79 16.99 -17.79
CA PHE A 31 -1.48 16.00 -16.76
C PHE A 31 -1.95 14.57 -17.10
N TYR A 32 -2.89 14.44 -18.05
CA TYR A 32 -3.72 13.23 -18.19
C TYR A 32 -3.53 12.50 -19.52
N ALA A 33 -2.70 13.03 -20.43
CA ALA A 33 -2.47 12.50 -21.77
C ALA A 33 -0.99 12.13 -22.03
N LYS A 34 -0.28 11.57 -21.04
CA LYS A 34 1.05 10.99 -21.28
C LYS A 34 0.98 9.46 -21.21
N PRO A 35 1.37 8.73 -22.27
CA PRO A 35 1.45 7.26 -22.27
C PRO A 35 2.53 6.70 -21.32
N GLU A 36 3.23 7.57 -20.58
CA GLU A 36 4.44 7.26 -19.82
C GLU A 36 4.37 7.88 -18.42
N ILE A 37 3.36 7.53 -17.62
CA ILE A 37 3.22 8.05 -16.23
C ILE A 37 4.41 7.69 -15.35
N HIS A 38 5.02 6.53 -15.60
CA HIS A 38 6.23 6.08 -14.91
C HIS A 38 7.44 6.92 -15.31
N ASP A 39 7.65 7.17 -16.60
CA ASP A 39 8.82 7.94 -17.06
C ASP A 39 8.71 9.40 -16.66
N TRP A 40 7.49 9.96 -16.71
CA TRP A 40 7.22 11.29 -16.14
C TRP A 40 7.51 11.34 -14.64
N ALA A 41 6.99 10.38 -13.86
CA ALA A 41 7.21 10.35 -12.41
C ALA A 41 8.70 10.17 -12.06
N THR A 42 9.41 9.31 -12.79
CA THR A 42 10.86 9.13 -12.66
C THR A 42 11.61 10.42 -12.98
N GLY A 43 11.26 11.11 -14.08
CA GLY A 43 11.83 12.40 -14.43
C GLY A 43 11.64 13.45 -13.33
N VAL A 44 10.41 13.58 -12.81
CA VAL A 44 10.11 14.49 -11.68
C VAL A 44 10.90 14.12 -10.42
N LEU A 45 11.05 12.83 -10.13
CA LEU A 45 11.83 12.37 -8.98
C LEU A 45 13.33 12.65 -9.16
N CYS A 46 13.87 12.48 -10.36
CA CYS A 46 15.25 12.83 -10.67
C CYS A 46 15.49 14.34 -10.48
N GLU A 47 14.59 15.18 -10.98
CA GLU A 47 14.68 16.64 -10.82
C GLU A 47 14.50 17.10 -9.36
N ALA A 48 13.63 16.43 -8.61
CA ALA A 48 13.34 16.75 -7.21
C ALA A 48 14.36 16.17 -6.19
N GLY A 49 15.46 15.55 -6.65
CA GLY A 49 16.47 14.96 -5.76
C GLY A 49 16.00 13.69 -5.05
N GLY A 50 15.10 12.94 -5.67
CA GLY A 50 14.66 11.61 -5.22
C GLY A 50 13.48 11.60 -4.24
N THR A 51 12.91 12.75 -3.88
CA THR A 51 11.69 12.82 -3.06
C THR A 51 10.79 13.97 -3.52
N PHE A 52 9.52 13.69 -3.81
CA PHE A 52 8.57 14.68 -4.32
C PHE A 52 7.20 14.54 -3.66
N LEU A 53 6.54 15.68 -3.40
CA LEU A 53 5.17 15.72 -2.86
C LEU A 53 4.17 15.92 -4.00
N ILE A 54 3.40 14.88 -4.28
CA ILE A 54 2.25 14.96 -5.18
C ILE A 54 1.08 15.58 -4.41
N LYS A 55 0.53 16.68 -4.91
CA LYS A 55 -0.73 17.26 -4.44
C LYS A 55 -1.84 16.86 -5.41
N GLY A 56 -2.79 16.06 -4.93
CA GLY A 56 -3.93 15.63 -5.74
C GLY A 56 -4.96 16.73 -5.99
N PRO A 57 -5.97 16.46 -6.83
CA PRO A 57 -7.11 17.35 -7.03
C PRO A 57 -7.72 17.77 -5.69
N PHE A 58 -8.11 19.05 -5.57
CA PHE A 58 -8.59 19.65 -4.31
C PHE A 58 -9.67 18.83 -3.59
N LEU A 59 -10.55 18.17 -4.36
CA LEU A 59 -11.66 17.37 -3.82
C LEU A 59 -11.29 15.90 -3.51
N ALA A 60 -10.12 15.42 -3.94
CA ALA A 60 -9.71 14.02 -3.79
C ALA A 60 -8.79 13.77 -2.58
N ASN A 61 -8.28 14.82 -1.91
CA ASN A 61 -7.41 14.71 -0.72
C ASN A 61 -6.24 13.71 -0.90
N MET A 62 -5.61 13.73 -2.08
CA MET A 62 -4.54 12.79 -2.46
C MET A 62 -3.14 13.39 -2.30
N ASN A 63 -2.84 14.02 -1.18
CA ASN A 63 -1.47 14.46 -0.92
C ASN A 63 -0.60 13.21 -0.64
N MET A 64 0.34 12.91 -1.54
CA MET A 64 1.21 11.75 -1.46
C MET A 64 2.67 12.18 -1.56
N LEU A 65 3.45 11.88 -0.52
CA LEU A 65 4.90 11.99 -0.59
C LEU A 65 5.46 10.70 -1.22
N VAL A 66 6.24 10.86 -2.29
CA VAL A 66 6.87 9.78 -3.06
C VAL A 66 8.38 9.91 -2.90
N THR A 67 9.08 8.80 -2.69
CA THR A 67 10.53 8.78 -2.53
C THR A 67 11.14 7.55 -3.18
N VAL A 68 12.29 7.75 -3.84
CA VAL A 68 13.18 6.71 -4.36
C VAL A 68 14.50 6.63 -3.58
N ASP A 69 14.71 7.53 -2.62
CA ASP A 69 15.86 7.51 -1.71
C ASP A 69 15.89 6.20 -0.90
N PRO A 70 16.92 5.34 -1.09
CA PRO A 70 17.02 4.04 -0.43
C PRO A 70 17.02 4.15 1.10
N SER A 71 17.59 5.21 1.66
CA SER A 71 17.65 5.41 3.10
C SER A 71 16.27 5.68 3.68
N LYS A 72 15.47 6.50 2.99
CA LYS A 72 14.07 6.78 3.37
C LYS A 72 13.17 5.56 3.17
N VAL A 73 13.40 4.80 2.11
CA VAL A 73 12.67 3.54 1.85
C VAL A 73 12.99 2.51 2.94
N HIS A 74 14.26 2.31 3.27
CA HIS A 74 14.67 1.41 4.36
C HIS A 74 14.11 1.87 5.71
N TYR A 75 14.15 3.18 5.99
CA TYR A 75 13.60 3.75 7.21
C TYR A 75 12.12 3.38 7.38
N LYS A 76 11.34 3.50 6.32
CA LYS A 76 9.90 3.25 6.35
C LYS A 76 9.50 1.78 6.22
N MET A 77 10.15 1.02 5.35
CA MET A 77 9.75 -0.36 5.04
C MET A 77 10.45 -1.39 5.93
N SER A 78 11.44 -0.97 6.74
CA SER A 78 12.22 -1.88 7.58
C SER A 78 12.44 -1.33 8.98
N SER A 79 13.26 -0.29 9.16
CA SER A 79 13.74 0.08 10.51
C SER A 79 12.66 0.71 11.40
N ASN A 80 11.68 1.42 10.81
CA ASN A 80 10.62 2.10 11.53
C ASN A 80 9.21 1.75 11.02
N PHE A 81 9.04 0.52 10.50
CA PHE A 81 7.82 0.05 9.84
C PHE A 81 6.54 0.25 10.67
N LEU A 82 6.59 0.00 11.99
CA LEU A 82 5.42 0.11 12.88
C LEU A 82 4.83 1.53 12.94
N ASN A 83 5.63 2.56 12.67
CA ASN A 83 5.19 3.95 12.67
C ASN A 83 4.57 4.41 11.33
N PHE A 84 4.50 3.52 10.33
CA PHE A 84 3.92 3.81 9.02
C PHE A 84 2.80 2.83 8.65
N PRO A 85 1.69 2.81 9.41
CA PRO A 85 0.52 2.00 9.05
C PRO A 85 -0.07 2.46 7.72
N LYS A 86 -0.73 1.55 7.00
CA LYS A 86 -1.45 1.89 5.76
C LYS A 86 -2.59 2.86 6.06
N GLY A 87 -3.27 2.62 7.18
CA GLY A 87 -4.27 3.52 7.75
C GLY A 87 -5.64 3.49 7.06
N PRO A 88 -6.64 4.17 7.64
CA PRO A 88 -8.05 4.00 7.27
C PRO A 88 -8.40 4.46 5.86
N LYS A 89 -7.62 5.38 5.27
CA LYS A 89 -7.80 5.79 3.87
C LYS A 89 -7.47 4.65 2.91
N PHE A 90 -6.40 3.91 3.17
CA PHE A 90 -6.03 2.74 2.38
C PHE A 90 -7.11 1.66 2.49
N LEU A 91 -7.54 1.35 3.72
CA LEU A 91 -8.61 0.37 3.98
C LEU A 91 -9.90 0.66 3.21
N LYS A 92 -10.30 1.93 3.13
CA LYS A 92 -11.51 2.34 2.39
C LYS A 92 -11.40 2.13 0.89
N ILE A 93 -10.23 2.40 0.32
CA ILE A 93 -9.99 2.26 -1.11
C ILE A 93 -9.93 0.77 -1.48
N PHE A 94 -9.25 -0.02 -0.65
CA PHE A 94 -9.00 -1.45 -0.83
C PHE A 94 -9.98 -2.34 -0.05
N ASP A 95 -11.17 -1.86 0.28
CA ASP A 95 -12.18 -2.61 1.05
C ASP A 95 -12.58 -3.95 0.40
N PHE A 96 -12.34 -4.08 -0.91
CA PHE A 96 -12.42 -5.31 -1.70
C PHE A 96 -11.58 -6.47 -1.15
N LEU A 97 -10.38 -6.18 -0.64
CA LEU A 97 -9.43 -7.16 -0.12
C LEU A 97 -9.81 -7.71 1.27
N GLY A 98 -10.87 -7.16 1.89
CA GLY A 98 -11.28 -7.52 3.23
C GLY A 98 -10.21 -7.23 4.27
N ASP A 99 -10.04 -8.12 5.24
CA ASP A 99 -9.08 -7.99 6.35
C ASP A 99 -7.81 -8.84 6.14
N GLY A 100 -7.53 -9.22 4.88
CA GLY A 100 -6.36 -10.03 4.52
C GLY A 100 -5.03 -9.27 4.60
N ILE A 101 -3.93 -9.98 4.30
CA ILE A 101 -2.55 -9.53 4.57
C ILE A 101 -2.16 -8.20 3.90
N PHE A 102 -2.81 -7.83 2.78
CA PHE A 102 -2.54 -6.54 2.14
C PHE A 102 -3.27 -5.37 2.80
N ASN A 103 -4.38 -5.64 3.49
CA ASN A 103 -5.21 -4.61 4.12
C ASN A 103 -5.03 -4.57 5.65
N SER A 104 -4.47 -5.60 6.29
CA SER A 104 -4.22 -5.59 7.74
C SER A 104 -3.01 -4.72 8.13
N ASP A 105 -3.04 -4.15 9.33
CA ASP A 105 -1.92 -3.41 9.96
C ASP A 105 -1.58 -4.05 11.33
N SER A 106 -0.42 -3.67 11.89
CA SER A 106 0.01 -4.05 13.24
C SER A 106 0.01 -5.57 13.52
N ASP A 107 -0.55 -6.01 14.65
CA ASP A 107 -0.49 -7.41 15.10
C ASP A 107 -1.27 -8.36 14.18
N LEU A 108 -2.40 -7.92 13.62
CA LEU A 108 -3.17 -8.72 12.66
C LEU A 108 -2.32 -9.06 11.43
N TRP A 109 -1.64 -8.06 10.87
CA TRP A 109 -0.71 -8.26 9.76
C TRP A 109 0.46 -9.16 10.14
N ARG A 110 1.04 -8.95 11.34
CA ARG A 110 2.18 -9.74 11.82
C ARG A 110 1.81 -11.22 11.96
N ASN A 111 0.63 -11.51 12.51
CA ASN A 111 0.13 -12.86 12.68
C ASN A 111 -0.14 -13.52 11.32
N GLN A 112 -0.88 -12.85 10.43
CA GLN A 112 -1.15 -13.34 9.07
C GLN A 112 0.15 -13.59 8.29
N ARG A 113 1.13 -12.67 8.38
CA ARG A 113 2.43 -12.82 7.73
C ARG A 113 3.21 -14.00 8.27
N LYS A 114 3.26 -14.18 9.60
CA LYS A 114 3.96 -15.31 10.22
C LYS A 114 3.36 -16.64 9.76
N LEU A 115 2.03 -16.73 9.73
CA LEU A 115 1.31 -17.92 9.27
C LEU A 115 1.55 -18.20 7.77
N ALA A 116 1.39 -17.18 6.94
CA ALA A 116 1.68 -17.27 5.51
C ALA A 116 3.12 -17.73 5.24
N GLN A 117 4.10 -17.15 5.94
CA GLN A 117 5.51 -17.53 5.81
C GLN A 117 5.75 -18.99 6.24
N LEU A 118 5.12 -19.43 7.32
CA LEU A 118 5.25 -20.81 7.80
C LEU A 118 4.72 -21.81 6.77
N GLN A 119 3.57 -21.54 6.16
CA GLN A 119 2.98 -22.41 5.14
C GLN A 119 3.75 -22.37 3.82
N LEU A 120 4.12 -21.18 3.34
CA LEU A 120 4.86 -21.03 2.08
C LEU A 120 6.29 -21.57 2.14
N SER A 121 6.90 -21.62 3.32
CA SER A 121 8.23 -22.21 3.51
C SER A 121 8.18 -23.72 3.77
N HIS A 122 6.98 -24.31 3.82
CA HIS A 122 6.83 -25.73 4.13
C HIS A 122 7.33 -26.60 2.97
N PRO A 123 8.15 -27.63 3.20
CA PRO A 123 8.69 -28.47 2.11
C PRO A 123 7.62 -29.12 1.24
N GLN A 124 6.48 -29.52 1.83
CA GLN A 124 5.36 -30.08 1.05
C GLN A 124 4.72 -29.06 0.12
N PHE A 125 4.64 -27.79 0.53
CA PHE A 125 4.15 -26.71 -0.33
C PHE A 125 5.11 -26.48 -1.50
N HIS A 126 6.43 -26.49 -1.26
CA HIS A 126 7.42 -26.35 -2.34
C HIS A 126 7.38 -27.51 -3.34
N ARG A 127 7.18 -28.76 -2.89
CA ARG A 127 6.98 -29.91 -3.79
C ARG A 127 5.71 -29.74 -4.62
N PHE A 128 4.61 -29.31 -3.98
CA PHE A 128 3.36 -29.03 -4.67
C PHE A 128 3.53 -27.93 -5.74
N LEU A 129 4.14 -26.80 -5.36
CA LEU A 129 4.48 -25.69 -6.26
C LEU A 129 5.25 -26.15 -7.49
N ALA A 130 6.30 -26.93 -7.29
CA ALA A 130 7.12 -27.43 -8.39
C ALA A 130 6.31 -28.33 -9.33
N LYS A 131 5.60 -29.32 -8.77
CA LYS A 131 4.77 -30.26 -9.52
C LYS A 131 3.68 -29.55 -10.31
N THR A 132 2.92 -28.67 -9.65
CA THR A 132 1.85 -27.87 -10.28
C THR A 132 2.40 -27.00 -11.41
N THR A 133 3.54 -26.33 -11.20
CA THR A 133 4.15 -25.47 -12.23
C THR A 133 4.60 -26.30 -13.42
N GLN A 134 5.29 -27.42 -13.17
CA GLN A 134 5.71 -28.37 -14.19
C GLN A 134 4.53 -28.89 -15.01
N ASP A 135 3.49 -29.39 -14.34
CA ASP A 135 2.28 -29.90 -14.98
C ASP A 135 1.61 -28.83 -15.86
N LYS A 136 1.53 -27.59 -15.37
CA LYS A 136 0.87 -26.49 -16.11
C LYS A 136 1.67 -26.01 -17.31
N VAL A 137 3.00 -26.00 -17.21
CA VAL A 137 3.87 -25.68 -18.35
C VAL A 137 3.78 -26.78 -19.40
N GLU A 138 3.94 -28.05 -19.02
CA GLU A 138 3.95 -29.19 -19.93
C GLU A 138 2.59 -29.42 -20.60
N LYS A 139 1.54 -29.53 -19.80
CA LYS A 139 0.21 -29.94 -20.28
C LYS A 139 -0.63 -28.76 -20.77
N GLY A 140 -0.30 -27.54 -20.34
CA GLY A 140 -1.00 -26.30 -20.70
C GLY A 140 -0.21 -25.46 -21.69
N LEU A 141 0.81 -24.75 -21.20
CA LEU A 141 1.51 -23.71 -21.98
C LEU A 141 2.14 -24.25 -23.26
N ILE A 142 2.92 -25.32 -23.17
CA ILE A 142 3.61 -25.91 -24.33
C ILE A 142 2.60 -26.38 -25.36
N LYS A 143 1.50 -27.03 -24.96
CA LYS A 143 0.46 -27.47 -25.90
C LYS A 143 -0.20 -26.32 -26.64
N VAL A 144 -0.50 -25.22 -25.93
CA VAL A 144 -1.07 -24.02 -26.56
C VAL A 144 -0.06 -23.40 -27.54
N LEU A 145 1.21 -23.25 -27.14
CA LEU A 145 2.25 -22.69 -28.00
C LEU A 145 2.53 -23.56 -29.23
N GLU A 146 2.55 -24.88 -29.09
CA GLU A 146 2.70 -25.80 -30.22
C GLU A 146 1.52 -25.72 -31.19
N HIS A 147 0.30 -25.61 -30.67
CA HIS A 147 -0.91 -25.46 -31.49
C HIS A 147 -0.88 -24.15 -32.29
N VAL A 148 -0.59 -23.05 -31.63
CA VAL A 148 -0.46 -21.70 -32.23
C VAL A 148 0.67 -21.69 -33.27
N SER A 149 1.82 -22.28 -32.97
CA SER A 149 2.98 -22.39 -33.87
C SER A 149 2.66 -23.20 -35.13
N LYS A 150 2.02 -24.38 -34.98
CA LYS A 150 1.62 -25.24 -36.11
C LYS A 150 0.66 -24.54 -37.07
N GLN A 151 -0.14 -23.60 -36.57
CA GLN A 151 -1.11 -22.84 -37.37
C GLN A 151 -0.58 -21.48 -37.84
N GLY A 152 0.62 -21.08 -37.42
CA GLY A 152 1.18 -19.76 -37.73
C GLY A 152 0.37 -18.60 -37.13
N LEU A 153 -0.32 -18.83 -36.01
CA LEU A 153 -1.12 -17.81 -35.34
C LEU A 153 -0.23 -16.89 -34.49
N VAL A 154 -0.63 -15.62 -34.37
CA VAL A 154 -0.04 -14.66 -33.44
C VAL A 154 -0.82 -14.73 -32.14
N VAL A 155 -0.11 -14.82 -31.01
CA VAL A 155 -0.71 -14.88 -29.67
C VAL A 155 -0.11 -13.81 -28.78
N ASP A 156 -0.95 -13.24 -27.91
CA ASP A 156 -0.49 -12.34 -26.85
C ASP A 156 0.09 -13.16 -25.69
N LEU A 157 1.42 -13.10 -25.52
CA LEU A 157 2.10 -13.78 -24.41
C LEU A 157 1.67 -13.24 -23.04
N GLN A 158 1.25 -11.98 -22.94
CA GLN A 158 0.78 -11.41 -21.68
C GLN A 158 -0.52 -12.09 -21.22
N ASP A 159 -1.47 -12.31 -22.15
CA ASP A 159 -2.70 -13.06 -21.86
C ASP A 159 -2.40 -14.51 -21.47
N LEU A 160 -1.50 -15.19 -22.20
CA LEU A 160 -1.10 -16.56 -21.89
C LEU A 160 -0.45 -16.69 -20.51
N PHE A 161 0.46 -15.77 -20.15
CA PHE A 161 1.11 -15.80 -18.84
C PHE A 161 0.15 -15.43 -17.71
N GLN A 162 -0.82 -14.55 -17.94
CA GLN A 162 -1.89 -14.31 -16.97
C GLN A 162 -2.74 -15.55 -16.73
N ARG A 163 -3.12 -16.28 -17.79
CA ARG A 163 -3.86 -17.55 -17.66
C ARG A 163 -3.05 -18.61 -16.94
N LEU A 164 -1.77 -18.76 -17.29
CA LEU A 164 -0.86 -19.69 -16.63
C LEU A 164 -0.77 -19.42 -15.12
N THR A 165 -0.44 -18.18 -14.77
CA THR A 165 -0.23 -17.78 -13.36
C THR A 165 -1.53 -17.81 -12.57
N PHE A 166 -2.66 -17.51 -13.20
CA PHE A 166 -3.97 -17.66 -12.60
C PHE A 166 -4.27 -19.12 -12.25
N ASP A 167 -4.12 -20.04 -13.21
CA ASP A 167 -4.31 -21.48 -12.99
C ASP A 167 -3.38 -22.01 -11.89
N THR A 168 -2.08 -21.71 -12.00
CA THR A 168 -1.07 -22.14 -11.02
C THR A 168 -1.39 -21.60 -9.63
N THR A 169 -1.75 -20.32 -9.50
CA THR A 169 -2.09 -19.73 -8.19
C THR A 169 -3.38 -20.34 -7.64
N CYS A 170 -4.40 -20.57 -8.48
CA CYS A 170 -5.65 -21.20 -8.04
C CYS A 170 -5.41 -22.61 -7.47
N ILE A 171 -4.60 -23.41 -8.15
CA ILE A 171 -4.23 -24.75 -7.67
C ILE A 171 -3.45 -24.66 -6.36
N LEU A 172 -2.45 -23.78 -6.27
CA LEU A 172 -1.62 -23.64 -5.06
C LEU A 172 -2.42 -23.17 -3.84
N VAL A 173 -3.39 -22.29 -4.06
CA VAL A 173 -4.17 -21.67 -2.99
C VAL A 173 -5.35 -22.54 -2.58
N THR A 174 -6.02 -23.20 -3.52
CA THR A 174 -7.31 -23.89 -3.26
C THR A 174 -7.28 -25.39 -3.54
N GLY A 175 -6.25 -25.89 -4.21
CA GLY A 175 -6.16 -27.26 -4.71
C GLY A 175 -6.95 -27.52 -6.00
N TYR A 176 -7.68 -26.53 -6.53
CA TYR A 176 -8.54 -26.69 -7.71
C TYR A 176 -8.00 -25.98 -8.95
N ASP A 177 -8.11 -26.67 -10.09
CA ASP A 177 -7.69 -26.17 -11.40
C ASP A 177 -8.86 -25.59 -12.20
N PRO A 178 -8.89 -24.26 -12.46
CA PRO A 178 -9.93 -23.64 -13.28
C PRO A 178 -9.73 -23.86 -14.79
N SER A 179 -8.58 -24.41 -15.22
CA SER A 179 -8.28 -24.77 -16.61
C SER A 179 -8.42 -23.62 -17.61
N CYS A 180 -7.97 -22.42 -17.22
CA CYS A 180 -8.04 -21.21 -18.05
C CYS A 180 -7.03 -21.21 -19.19
N LEU A 181 -5.90 -21.92 -18.99
CA LEU A 181 -4.89 -22.14 -20.00
C LEU A 181 -5.20 -23.43 -20.77
N SER A 182 -5.98 -23.30 -21.82
CA SER A 182 -6.30 -24.38 -22.76
C SER A 182 -6.35 -23.85 -24.18
N ILE A 183 -6.40 -24.76 -25.16
CA ILE A 183 -6.38 -24.41 -26.60
C ILE A 183 -7.55 -23.49 -26.96
N ASP A 184 -8.72 -23.68 -26.33
CA ASP A 184 -9.92 -22.88 -26.60
C ASP A 184 -9.90 -21.48 -25.94
N LEU A 185 -8.88 -21.19 -25.12
CA LEU A 185 -8.69 -19.94 -24.38
C LEU A 185 -10.00 -19.42 -23.75
N PRO A 186 -10.71 -20.24 -22.95
CA PRO A 186 -12.06 -19.93 -22.49
C PRO A 186 -12.09 -18.65 -21.66
N HIS A 187 -13.23 -17.95 -21.73
CA HIS A 187 -13.48 -16.81 -20.86
C HIS A 187 -13.78 -17.28 -19.44
N VAL A 188 -13.01 -16.79 -18.47
CA VAL A 188 -13.10 -17.26 -17.07
C VAL A 188 -13.75 -16.16 -16.22
N PRO A 189 -14.95 -16.41 -15.65
CA PRO A 189 -15.66 -15.41 -14.85
C PRO A 189 -14.83 -14.87 -13.68
N PHE A 190 -14.02 -15.71 -13.04
CA PHE A 190 -13.13 -15.30 -11.94
C PHE A 190 -12.08 -14.29 -12.41
N SER A 191 -11.37 -14.59 -13.52
CA SER A 191 -10.35 -13.69 -14.08
C SER A 191 -10.95 -12.34 -14.43
N LYS A 192 -12.11 -12.32 -15.10
CA LYS A 192 -12.81 -11.08 -15.44
C LYS A 192 -13.25 -10.31 -14.19
N ALA A 193 -13.76 -10.99 -13.17
CA ALA A 193 -14.16 -10.35 -11.93
C ALA A 193 -12.96 -9.68 -11.22
N MET A 194 -11.78 -10.29 -11.28
CA MET A 194 -10.54 -9.69 -10.77
C MET A 194 -10.17 -8.43 -11.55
N ASP A 195 -10.23 -8.48 -12.88
CA ASP A 195 -9.95 -7.32 -13.75
C ASP A 195 -10.93 -6.16 -13.51
N ASP A 196 -12.24 -6.46 -13.41
CA ASP A 196 -13.28 -5.49 -13.09
C ASP A 196 -13.07 -4.85 -11.71
N ALA A 197 -12.56 -5.64 -10.74
CA ALA A 197 -12.29 -5.15 -9.40
C ALA A 197 -11.07 -4.21 -9.36
N GLU A 198 -9.98 -4.59 -10.03
CA GLU A 198 -8.79 -3.76 -10.16
C GLU A 198 -9.08 -2.43 -10.85
N GLU A 199 -9.85 -2.45 -11.94
CA GLU A 199 -10.31 -1.25 -12.66
C GLU A 199 -11.05 -0.30 -11.70
N ALA A 200 -12.00 -0.82 -10.93
CA ALA A 200 -12.80 0.00 -10.03
C ALA A 200 -11.98 0.56 -8.85
N ILE A 201 -11.10 -0.24 -8.26
CA ILE A 201 -10.19 0.22 -7.19
C ILE A 201 -9.28 1.33 -7.69
N PHE A 202 -8.78 1.21 -8.92
CA PHE A 202 -7.97 2.25 -9.55
C PHE A 202 -8.75 3.56 -9.68
N ILE A 203 -9.98 3.53 -10.20
CA ILE A 203 -10.83 4.72 -10.35
C ILE A 203 -11.09 5.42 -9.01
N ARG A 204 -11.20 4.69 -7.90
CA ARG A 204 -11.36 5.29 -6.56
C ARG A 204 -10.18 6.16 -6.13
N HIS A 205 -8.99 5.96 -6.69
CA HIS A 205 -7.85 6.81 -6.39
C HIS A 205 -7.99 8.18 -7.04
N ILE A 206 -8.68 8.28 -8.18
CA ILE A 206 -8.79 9.51 -8.98
C ILE A 206 -10.08 10.27 -8.66
N VAL A 207 -11.17 9.52 -8.42
CA VAL A 207 -12.49 10.08 -8.18
C VAL A 207 -12.65 10.48 -6.71
N PRO A 208 -13.17 11.69 -6.39
CA PRO A 208 -13.43 12.11 -5.02
C PRO A 208 -14.31 11.11 -4.23
N GLU A 209 -14.02 10.94 -2.94
CA GLU A 209 -14.71 9.97 -2.05
C GLU A 209 -16.24 10.08 -2.11
N ARG A 210 -16.77 11.30 -2.22
CA ARG A 210 -18.21 11.55 -2.31
C ARG A 210 -18.83 10.98 -3.59
N VAL A 211 -18.11 11.05 -4.71
CA VAL A 211 -18.62 10.66 -6.03
C VAL A 211 -18.67 9.15 -6.16
N TRP A 212 -17.59 8.43 -5.83
CA TRP A 212 -17.65 6.97 -5.89
C TRP A 212 -18.54 6.38 -4.80
N LYS A 213 -18.64 6.98 -3.60
CA LYS A 213 -19.65 6.54 -2.62
C LYS A 213 -21.07 6.72 -3.11
N PHE A 214 -21.34 7.79 -3.84
CA PHE A 214 -22.64 7.99 -4.48
C PHE A 214 -22.90 6.95 -5.57
N GLN A 215 -21.92 6.65 -6.42
CA GLN A 215 -22.01 5.57 -7.42
C GLN A 215 -22.28 4.20 -6.75
N ARG A 216 -21.65 3.92 -5.61
CA ARG A 216 -21.90 2.71 -4.81
C ARG A 216 -23.33 2.68 -4.27
N TRP A 217 -23.82 3.80 -3.73
CA TRP A 217 -25.17 3.90 -3.16
C TRP A 217 -26.26 3.70 -4.22
N VAL A 218 -26.13 4.35 -5.38
CA VAL A 218 -27.09 4.21 -6.49
C VAL A 218 -26.88 2.91 -7.29
N GLY A 219 -25.72 2.26 -7.14
CA GLY A 219 -25.40 1.00 -7.82
C GLY A 219 -25.13 1.18 -9.31
N ILE A 220 -24.37 2.22 -9.69
CA ILE A 220 -24.03 2.56 -11.07
C ILE A 220 -22.51 2.68 -11.27
N GLY A 221 -22.05 2.71 -12.53
CA GLY A 221 -20.64 2.95 -12.86
C GLY A 221 -19.68 1.85 -12.38
N HIS A 222 -18.44 2.22 -12.08
CA HIS A 222 -17.39 1.28 -11.67
C HIS A 222 -17.68 0.60 -10.33
N GLU A 223 -18.44 1.23 -9.43
CA GLU A 223 -18.85 0.59 -8.17
C GLU A 223 -19.87 -0.53 -8.39
N LYS A 224 -20.72 -0.44 -9.42
CA LYS A 224 -21.59 -1.56 -9.83
C LYS A 224 -20.76 -2.74 -10.32
N LYS A 225 -19.77 -2.47 -11.18
CA LYS A 225 -18.84 -3.51 -11.66
C LYS A 225 -18.15 -4.20 -10.48
N LEU A 226 -17.61 -3.42 -9.54
CA LEU A 226 -16.93 -3.96 -8.36
C LEU A 226 -17.83 -4.76 -7.44
N ARG A 227 -19.10 -4.37 -7.28
CA ARG A 227 -20.08 -5.17 -6.54
C ARG A 227 -20.32 -6.52 -7.21
N ASN A 228 -20.58 -6.53 -8.52
CA ASN A 228 -20.78 -7.76 -9.29
C ASN A 228 -19.53 -8.67 -9.27
N ALA A 229 -18.35 -8.06 -9.36
CA ALA A 229 -17.07 -8.75 -9.25
C ALA A 229 -16.92 -9.40 -7.87
N ARG A 230 -17.20 -8.65 -6.79
CA ARG A 230 -17.19 -9.18 -5.43
C ARG A 230 -18.15 -10.36 -5.26
N GLU A 231 -19.39 -10.22 -5.71
CA GLU A 231 -20.39 -11.30 -5.64
C GLU A 231 -19.91 -12.57 -6.37
N SER A 232 -19.34 -12.40 -7.57
CA SER A 232 -18.82 -13.53 -8.37
C SER A 232 -17.64 -14.22 -7.67
N LEU A 233 -16.71 -13.46 -7.11
CA LEU A 233 -15.53 -14.00 -6.43
C LEU A 233 -15.91 -14.65 -5.11
N ASP A 234 -16.79 -14.03 -4.32
CA ASP A 234 -17.27 -14.58 -3.06
C ASP A 234 -17.99 -15.91 -3.30
N HIS A 235 -18.81 -15.99 -4.35
CA HIS A 235 -19.48 -17.24 -4.72
C HIS A 235 -18.49 -18.35 -5.10
N ILE A 236 -17.48 -18.04 -5.93
CA ILE A 236 -16.50 -19.04 -6.38
C ILE A 236 -15.61 -19.49 -5.22
N ILE A 237 -15.15 -18.54 -4.39
CA ILE A 237 -14.29 -18.84 -3.23
C ILE A 237 -15.07 -19.67 -2.20
N ALA A 238 -16.32 -19.30 -1.90
CA ALA A 238 -17.18 -20.09 -1.01
C ALA A 238 -17.39 -21.51 -1.52
N LYS A 239 -17.58 -21.68 -2.84
CA LYS A 239 -17.67 -23.00 -3.47
C LYS A 239 -16.40 -23.82 -3.25
N TYR A 240 -15.22 -23.24 -3.45
CA TYR A 240 -13.95 -23.96 -3.20
C TYR A 240 -13.75 -24.32 -1.73
N ILE A 241 -14.08 -23.42 -0.80
CA ILE A 241 -14.04 -23.71 0.64
C ILE A 241 -14.97 -24.87 0.98
N SER A 242 -16.21 -24.85 0.49
CA SER A 242 -17.18 -25.94 0.72
C SER A 242 -16.70 -27.27 0.16
N MET A 243 -16.26 -27.29 -1.11
CA MET A 243 -15.76 -28.50 -1.75
C MET A 243 -14.57 -29.07 -0.99
N LYS A 244 -13.65 -28.21 -0.53
CA LYS A 244 -12.46 -28.64 0.22
C LYS A 244 -12.81 -29.19 1.60
N ARG A 245 -13.79 -28.59 2.30
CA ARG A 245 -14.30 -29.14 3.57
C ARG A 245 -14.98 -30.51 3.37
N ASP A 246 -15.75 -30.66 2.30
CA ASP A 246 -16.40 -31.95 1.98
C ASP A 246 -15.37 -33.03 1.60
N GLU A 247 -14.28 -32.65 0.94
CA GLU A 247 -13.15 -33.52 0.61
C GLU A 247 -12.43 -34.00 1.88
N LEU A 248 -12.04 -33.07 2.77
CA LEU A 248 -11.35 -33.38 4.02
C LEU A 248 -12.21 -34.18 5.02
N SER A 249 -13.54 -34.05 4.96
CA SER A 249 -14.46 -34.84 5.80
C SER A 249 -14.69 -36.27 5.29
N ARG A 250 -14.51 -36.51 3.98
CA ARG A 250 -14.65 -37.82 3.35
C ARG A 250 -13.36 -38.65 3.38
N GLU A 251 -12.20 -38.01 3.48
CA GLU A 251 -10.92 -38.70 3.57
C GLU A 251 -10.64 -39.27 4.97
N ILE A 252 -10.68 -40.61 5.07
CA ILE A 252 -9.95 -41.34 6.12
C ILE A 252 -8.47 -41.23 5.76
N LYS A 253 -7.76 -40.22 6.30
CA LYS A 253 -6.28 -40.02 6.21
C LYS A 253 -5.59 -40.95 5.22
N SER A 254 -5.72 -40.68 3.93
CA SER A 254 -4.85 -41.36 2.97
C SER A 254 -3.49 -40.68 3.11
N ASN A 255 -2.49 -41.44 3.55
CA ASN A 255 -1.10 -41.00 3.69
C ASN A 255 -0.46 -40.81 2.32
N ASP A 256 -1.10 -40.08 1.40
CA ASP A 256 -0.47 -39.70 0.14
C ASP A 256 0.41 -38.47 0.38
N GLU A 257 1.45 -38.67 1.20
CA GLU A 257 2.49 -37.69 1.54
C GLU A 257 3.33 -37.29 0.31
N GLU A 258 3.09 -37.93 -0.84
CA GLU A 258 3.83 -37.76 -2.10
C GLU A 258 3.32 -36.57 -2.94
N GLY A 259 2.08 -36.11 -2.74
CA GLY A 259 1.43 -35.10 -3.59
C GLY A 259 1.77 -33.65 -3.29
N GLY A 260 2.26 -33.33 -2.09
CA GLY A 260 2.32 -31.96 -1.57
C GLY A 260 0.96 -31.45 -1.08
N VAL A 261 0.91 -30.25 -0.47
CA VAL A 261 -0.30 -29.72 0.20
C VAL A 261 -0.61 -28.31 -0.28
N ASP A 262 -1.88 -28.07 -0.65
CA ASP A 262 -2.39 -26.75 -1.02
C ASP A 262 -2.64 -25.86 0.22
N LEU A 263 -2.63 -24.55 0.02
CA LEU A 263 -2.67 -23.60 1.12
C LEU A 263 -3.98 -23.64 1.92
N LEU A 264 -5.13 -23.85 1.25
CA LEU A 264 -6.43 -23.96 1.89
C LEU A 264 -6.50 -25.20 2.79
N THR A 265 -5.98 -26.32 2.33
CA THR A 265 -5.84 -27.54 3.14
C THR A 265 -4.99 -27.28 4.38
N SER A 266 -3.85 -26.59 4.23
CA SER A 266 -3.01 -26.20 5.37
C SER A 266 -3.76 -25.33 6.38
N TYR A 267 -4.49 -24.31 5.93
CA TYR A 267 -5.24 -23.42 6.83
C TYR A 267 -6.40 -24.14 7.54
N LEU A 268 -7.11 -25.04 6.85
CA LEU A 268 -8.21 -25.80 7.45
C LEU A 268 -7.75 -26.83 8.49
N ASN A 269 -6.52 -27.34 8.36
CA ASN A 269 -5.94 -28.30 9.31
C ASN A 269 -5.26 -27.65 10.52
N GLU A 270 -5.02 -26.34 10.48
CA GLU A 270 -4.34 -25.60 11.55
C GLU A 270 -5.30 -25.34 12.73
N LYS A 271 -5.10 -26.07 13.83
CA LYS A 271 -6.00 -26.05 15.00
C LYS A 271 -5.92 -24.77 15.82
N GLU A 272 -4.84 -24.00 15.68
CA GLU A 272 -4.63 -22.75 16.41
C GLU A 272 -5.31 -21.55 15.75
N ILE A 273 -5.90 -21.71 14.56
CA ILE A 273 -6.57 -20.63 13.83
C ILE A 273 -8.07 -20.90 13.82
N GLU A 274 -8.84 -19.98 14.41
CA GLU A 274 -10.28 -19.90 14.17
C GLU A 274 -10.48 -19.44 12.71
N SER A 275 -10.48 -20.42 11.80
CA SER A 275 -10.52 -20.22 10.36
C SER A 275 -11.96 -20.00 9.90
N ASP A 276 -12.53 -18.86 10.28
CA ASP A 276 -13.86 -18.48 9.83
C ASP A 276 -13.90 -18.28 8.30
N ASP A 277 -15.08 -18.42 7.72
CA ASP A 277 -15.26 -18.36 6.26
C ASP A 277 -14.79 -17.02 5.68
N LYS A 278 -14.89 -15.95 6.47
CA LYS A 278 -14.42 -14.62 6.10
C LYS A 278 -12.90 -14.56 5.99
N PHE A 279 -12.19 -15.07 7.00
CA PHE A 279 -10.72 -15.13 7.01
C PHE A 279 -10.20 -15.97 5.85
N LEU A 280 -10.79 -17.15 5.62
CA LEU A 280 -10.41 -18.01 4.49
C LEU A 280 -10.69 -17.32 3.15
N ARG A 281 -11.86 -16.69 3.01
CA ARG A 281 -12.22 -15.94 1.81
C ARG A 281 -11.22 -14.82 1.52
N ASP A 282 -10.91 -14.01 2.53
CA ASP A 282 -10.00 -12.87 2.38
C ASP A 282 -8.58 -13.37 2.09
N THR A 283 -8.14 -14.43 2.75
CA THR A 283 -6.83 -15.04 2.52
C THR A 283 -6.70 -15.56 1.09
N ILE A 284 -7.67 -16.34 0.60
CA ILE A 284 -7.68 -16.84 -0.78
C ILE A 284 -7.63 -15.67 -1.77
N LEU A 285 -8.50 -14.66 -1.61
CA LEU A 285 -8.51 -13.51 -2.50
C LEU A 285 -7.15 -12.78 -2.53
N ASN A 286 -6.55 -12.54 -1.36
CA ASN A 286 -5.27 -11.85 -1.28
C ASN A 286 -4.16 -12.64 -1.99
N PHE A 287 -4.07 -13.96 -1.80
CA PHE A 287 -3.08 -14.77 -2.50
C PHE A 287 -3.31 -14.88 -4.01
N MET A 288 -4.57 -14.94 -4.45
CA MET A 288 -4.91 -14.94 -5.88
C MET A 288 -4.45 -13.65 -6.58
N ILE A 289 -4.67 -12.49 -5.95
CA ILE A 289 -4.20 -11.19 -6.48
C ILE A 289 -2.67 -11.13 -6.47
N ALA A 290 -2.04 -11.61 -5.40
CA ALA A 290 -0.58 -11.61 -5.29
C ALA A 290 0.10 -12.44 -6.38
N GLY A 291 -0.39 -13.65 -6.64
CA GLY A 291 0.27 -14.62 -7.50
C GLY A 291 0.07 -14.39 -9.00
N ARG A 292 -1.12 -13.93 -9.41
CA ARG A 292 -1.51 -13.76 -10.83
C ARG A 292 -0.73 -12.64 -11.52
N ASP A 293 -0.99 -11.39 -11.14
CA ASP A 293 -0.56 -10.23 -11.93
C ASP A 293 0.93 -9.89 -11.74
N THR A 294 1.51 -10.21 -10.58
CA THR A 294 2.95 -9.99 -10.36
C THR A 294 3.83 -10.92 -11.21
N THR A 295 3.49 -12.21 -11.23
CA THR A 295 4.28 -13.25 -11.91
C THR A 295 4.10 -13.17 -13.42
N SER A 296 2.87 -12.98 -13.90
CA SER A 296 2.58 -12.93 -15.35
C SER A 296 3.31 -11.77 -16.02
N SER A 297 3.39 -10.65 -15.33
CA SER A 297 4.08 -9.46 -15.80
C SER A 297 5.58 -9.64 -15.79
N ALA A 298 6.14 -10.27 -14.76
CA ALA A 298 7.56 -10.61 -14.73
C ALA A 298 7.94 -11.51 -15.91
N LEU A 299 7.11 -12.52 -16.23
CA LEU A 299 7.32 -13.39 -17.40
C LEU A 299 7.19 -12.62 -18.71
N THR A 300 6.18 -11.77 -18.83
CA THR A 300 5.97 -10.94 -20.04
C THR A 300 7.19 -10.07 -20.32
N TRP A 301 7.68 -9.36 -19.31
CA TRP A 301 8.88 -8.52 -19.42
C TRP A 301 10.14 -9.33 -19.68
N PHE A 302 10.28 -10.49 -19.04
CA PHE A 302 11.41 -11.38 -19.27
C PHE A 302 11.49 -11.78 -20.75
N PHE A 303 10.40 -12.29 -21.33
CA PHE A 303 10.39 -12.71 -22.73
C PHE A 303 10.53 -11.53 -23.71
N TRP A 304 10.01 -10.36 -23.35
CA TRP A 304 10.21 -9.14 -24.13
C TRP A 304 11.66 -8.64 -24.11
N LEU A 305 12.34 -8.70 -22.96
CA LEU A 305 13.75 -8.33 -22.86
C LEU A 305 14.63 -9.33 -23.61
N VAL A 306 14.36 -10.62 -23.49
CA VAL A 306 15.10 -11.67 -24.22
C VAL A 306 14.92 -11.50 -25.73
N SER A 307 13.70 -11.21 -26.22
CA SER A 307 13.48 -11.03 -27.67
C SER A 307 14.12 -9.77 -28.26
N THR A 308 14.42 -8.78 -27.41
CA THR A 308 15.09 -7.53 -27.82
C THR A 308 16.60 -7.56 -27.64
N HIS A 309 17.15 -8.57 -26.95
CA HIS A 309 18.59 -8.71 -26.67
C HIS A 309 19.11 -10.09 -27.09
N PRO A 310 19.46 -10.29 -28.38
CA PRO A 310 19.90 -11.58 -28.90
C PRO A 310 21.14 -12.16 -28.21
N ASP A 311 22.04 -11.30 -27.70
CA ASP A 311 23.23 -11.72 -26.96
C ASP A 311 22.89 -12.36 -25.61
N VAL A 312 21.80 -11.88 -24.97
CA VAL A 312 21.26 -12.49 -23.75
C VAL A 312 20.57 -13.80 -24.07
N GLU A 313 19.81 -13.86 -25.16
CA GLU A 313 19.19 -15.10 -25.64
C GLU A 313 20.24 -16.19 -25.92
N GLU A 314 21.33 -15.84 -26.60
CA GLU A 314 22.42 -16.76 -26.92
C GLU A 314 23.07 -17.31 -25.65
N LYS A 315 23.40 -16.44 -24.68
CA LYS A 315 23.96 -16.86 -23.37
C LYS A 315 23.02 -17.81 -22.62
N ILE A 316 21.72 -17.53 -22.61
CA ILE A 316 20.73 -18.42 -22.00
C ILE A 316 20.74 -19.79 -22.70
N ARG A 317 20.78 -19.80 -24.03
CA ARG A 317 20.82 -21.04 -24.82
C ARG A 317 22.13 -21.82 -24.60
N GLU A 318 23.26 -21.14 -24.47
CA GLU A 318 24.55 -21.75 -24.14
C GLU A 318 24.54 -22.39 -22.76
N GLU A 319 24.05 -21.67 -21.74
CA GLU A 319 23.92 -22.18 -20.38
C GLU A 319 22.98 -23.40 -20.31
N LEU A 320 21.88 -23.39 -21.07
CA LEU A 320 21.00 -24.54 -21.19
C LEU A 320 21.73 -25.72 -21.85
N LYS A 321 22.46 -25.50 -22.95
CA LYS A 321 23.21 -26.56 -23.64
C LYS A 321 24.34 -27.15 -22.78
N SER A 322 25.00 -26.35 -21.95
CA SER A 322 26.11 -26.82 -21.11
C SER A 322 25.64 -27.66 -19.93
N ASN A 323 24.43 -27.39 -19.42
CA ASN A 323 23.89 -28.06 -18.25
C ASN A 323 22.92 -29.22 -18.59
N ILE A 324 22.38 -29.27 -19.82
CA ILE A 324 21.53 -30.38 -20.27
C ILE A 324 22.41 -31.49 -20.87
N PRO A 325 22.27 -32.76 -20.44
CA PRO A 325 22.98 -33.88 -21.04
C PRO A 325 22.76 -33.97 -22.56
N THR A 326 23.81 -34.23 -23.33
CA THR A 326 23.81 -34.16 -24.81
C THR A 326 22.79 -35.09 -25.48
N LYS A 327 22.32 -36.13 -24.77
CA LYS A 327 21.27 -37.07 -25.23
C LYS A 327 19.85 -36.49 -25.13
N GLU A 328 19.65 -35.38 -24.42
CA GLU A 328 18.35 -34.76 -24.14
C GLU A 328 18.26 -33.31 -24.67
N ALA A 329 19.33 -32.75 -25.21
CA ALA A 329 19.44 -31.34 -25.61
C ALA A 329 18.39 -30.84 -26.63
N ASN A 330 17.73 -31.74 -27.36
CA ASN A 330 16.71 -31.43 -28.39
C ASN A 330 15.31 -31.95 -28.03
N LYS A 331 15.07 -32.37 -26.79
CA LYS A 331 13.74 -32.82 -26.32
C LYS A 331 13.19 -31.84 -25.29
N TRP A 332 11.87 -31.67 -25.26
CA TRP A 332 11.20 -30.98 -24.15
C TRP A 332 11.55 -31.71 -22.84
N ARG A 333 12.29 -31.03 -21.96
CA ARG A 333 12.73 -31.53 -20.67
C ARG A 333 12.21 -30.59 -19.59
N LEU A 334 11.73 -31.18 -18.51
CA LEU A 334 11.33 -30.46 -17.31
C LEU A 334 12.45 -30.54 -16.30
N PHE A 335 12.87 -29.40 -15.77
CA PHE A 335 13.91 -29.33 -14.76
C PHE A 335 13.30 -29.65 -13.39
N GLY A 336 13.96 -30.55 -12.66
CA GLY A 336 13.62 -30.79 -11.26
C GLY A 336 13.94 -29.58 -10.39
N VAL A 337 13.35 -29.50 -9.19
CA VAL A 337 13.57 -28.40 -8.23
C VAL A 337 15.05 -28.20 -7.92
N GLU A 338 15.80 -29.30 -7.80
CA GLU A 338 17.25 -29.28 -7.53
C GLU A 338 18.05 -28.75 -8.73
N GLU A 339 17.59 -28.99 -9.95
CA GLU A 339 18.23 -28.49 -11.16
C GLU A 339 17.95 -26.99 -11.38
N MET A 340 16.81 -26.48 -10.93
CA MET A 340 16.50 -25.04 -10.99
C MET A 340 17.47 -24.18 -10.17
N VAL A 341 18.11 -24.75 -9.14
CA VAL A 341 19.14 -24.07 -8.32
C VAL A 341 20.48 -23.96 -9.07
N ILE A 342 20.71 -24.84 -10.05
CA ILE A 342 21.97 -24.91 -10.82
C ILE A 342 22.00 -23.81 -11.90
N PHE A 343 20.85 -23.43 -12.43
CA PHE A 343 20.76 -22.38 -13.44
C PHE A 343 20.93 -20.98 -12.79
N ASN A 344 21.91 -20.22 -13.26
CA ASN A 344 22.11 -18.80 -12.95
C ASN A 344 21.09 -17.90 -13.69
N LEU A 345 19.84 -18.37 -13.82
CA LEU A 345 18.71 -17.59 -14.31
C LEU A 345 18.25 -16.56 -13.26
N TRP A 346 18.60 -16.77 -11.98
CA TRP A 346 18.20 -15.88 -10.88
C TRP A 346 18.70 -14.44 -11.05
N PRO A 347 19.98 -14.17 -11.41
CA PRO A 347 20.41 -12.85 -11.84
C PRO A 347 19.58 -12.25 -12.97
N GLN A 348 19.12 -13.02 -13.96
CA GLN A 348 18.40 -12.50 -15.13
C GLN A 348 16.93 -12.18 -14.81
N VAL A 349 16.29 -12.95 -13.93
CA VAL A 349 14.97 -12.65 -13.35
C VAL A 349 15.06 -11.42 -12.43
N VAL A 350 16.13 -11.33 -11.63
CA VAL A 350 16.40 -10.15 -10.79
C VAL A 350 16.72 -8.93 -11.65
N THR A 351 17.46 -9.09 -12.75
CA THR A 351 17.74 -8.03 -13.74
C THR A 351 16.46 -7.63 -14.44
N THR A 352 15.58 -8.55 -14.85
CA THR A 352 14.24 -8.21 -15.38
C THR A 352 13.45 -7.37 -14.36
N ARG A 353 13.50 -7.73 -13.07
CA ARG A 353 12.86 -6.96 -11.99
C ARG A 353 13.54 -5.60 -11.73
N ARG A 354 14.85 -5.49 -11.96
CA ARG A 354 15.63 -4.24 -11.83
C ARG A 354 15.51 -3.34 -13.05
N SER A 355 15.61 -3.85 -14.27
CA SER A 355 15.36 -3.16 -15.54
C SER A 355 13.91 -2.71 -15.68
N PHE A 356 12.95 -3.42 -15.07
CA PHE A 356 11.58 -2.90 -14.89
C PHE A 356 11.55 -1.63 -14.03
N ALA A 357 12.51 -1.45 -13.11
CA ALA A 357 12.67 -0.24 -12.30
C ALA A 357 13.70 0.77 -12.88
N GLU A 358 14.54 0.33 -13.82
CA GLU A 358 15.62 1.08 -14.46
C GLU A 358 15.42 1.02 -15.99
N VAL A 359 14.51 1.82 -16.54
CA VAL A 359 14.50 2.14 -17.98
C VAL A 359 15.15 3.52 -18.16
N PRO A 360 16.38 3.63 -18.69
CA PRO A 360 16.95 4.89 -19.14
C PRO A 360 16.43 5.27 -20.54
N PRO A 361 16.48 6.57 -20.90
CA PRO A 361 15.76 7.11 -22.04
C PRO A 361 16.24 6.55 -23.38
N ALA A 362 15.28 6.22 -24.26
CA ALA A 362 15.54 6.17 -25.69
C ALA A 362 16.05 7.56 -26.13
N LYS A 363 17.34 7.64 -26.48
CA LYS A 363 17.92 8.84 -27.07
C LYS A 363 17.22 9.12 -28.39
N THR A 364 16.28 10.06 -28.42
CA THR A 364 15.82 10.64 -29.67
C THR A 364 16.94 11.53 -30.19
N ALA A 365 17.65 11.04 -31.19
CA ALA A 365 18.61 11.83 -31.95
C ALA A 365 17.85 12.96 -32.66
N VAL A 366 18.06 14.20 -32.22
CA VAL A 366 17.63 15.39 -32.97
C VAL A 366 18.60 15.56 -34.13
N ILE A 367 18.17 15.15 -35.31
CA ILE A 367 18.86 15.46 -36.57
C ILE A 367 18.52 16.91 -36.91
N ASN A 368 19.52 17.78 -36.83
CA ASN A 368 19.43 19.15 -37.32
C ASN A 368 19.45 19.18 -38.85
N GLY A 369 18.45 19.84 -39.43
CA GLY A 369 18.38 20.33 -40.80
C GLY A 369 17.01 20.99 -40.93
N GLY A 370 16.81 22.21 -41.40
CA GLY A 370 17.54 23.15 -42.23
C GLY A 370 16.45 24.14 -42.70
N ASN A 371 16.84 25.40 -42.92
CA ASN A 371 15.99 26.52 -43.36
C ASN A 371 14.86 26.18 -44.36
N GLU A 372 13.71 26.87 -44.26
CA GLU A 372 13.24 27.80 -45.31
C GLU A 372 12.01 28.64 -44.88
N ARG A 373 11.99 29.89 -45.35
CA ARG A 373 10.95 30.92 -45.19
C ARG A 373 9.81 30.68 -46.20
N ALA A 374 8.57 31.07 -45.87
CA ALA A 374 7.72 31.91 -46.74
C ALA A 374 6.40 32.32 -46.08
N SER A 375 6.00 33.55 -46.36
CA SER A 375 4.78 34.27 -45.99
C SER A 375 3.68 34.07 -47.03
N ALA A 376 2.40 34.03 -46.64
CA ALA A 376 1.28 34.47 -47.46
C ALA A 376 0.00 34.67 -46.64
N ALA A 377 -0.55 35.88 -46.68
CA ALA A 377 -1.87 36.26 -46.17
C ALA A 377 -2.93 36.06 -47.26
N VAL A 378 -4.12 35.53 -46.94
CA VAL A 378 -5.32 35.61 -47.79
C VAL A 378 -6.61 35.70 -46.95
N SER A 379 -7.18 36.91 -46.97
CA SER A 379 -8.59 37.36 -46.86
C SER A 379 -9.71 36.50 -46.23
N LEU A 380 -10.43 37.15 -45.30
CA LEU A 380 -11.81 36.86 -44.84
C LEU A 380 -12.88 37.31 -45.85
N PRO A 381 -14.08 36.70 -45.82
CA PRO A 381 -15.36 37.38 -46.04
C PRO A 381 -16.34 37.22 -44.83
N PRO A 382 -17.49 37.92 -44.81
CA PRO A 382 -17.95 38.68 -43.64
C PRO A 382 -19.00 38.00 -42.75
N LEU A 383 -19.14 38.62 -41.57
CA LEU A 383 -20.19 38.47 -40.57
C LEU A 383 -21.61 38.62 -41.17
N LYS A 384 -22.52 37.73 -40.76
CA LYS A 384 -23.95 38.03 -40.64
C LYS A 384 -24.36 37.94 -39.18
N GLU A 385 -25.04 39.00 -38.76
CA GLU A 385 -25.52 39.29 -37.42
C GLU A 385 -26.60 38.30 -36.94
N GLY A 386 -26.64 38.14 -35.62
CA GLY A 386 -27.69 37.44 -34.89
C GLY A 386 -27.50 37.60 -33.37
N PHE A 387 -27.45 38.83 -32.89
CA PHE A 387 -27.40 39.15 -31.46
C PHE A 387 -28.78 38.89 -30.82
N SER A 388 -28.85 37.95 -29.88
CA SER A 388 -30.01 37.78 -29.00
C SER A 388 -29.56 37.56 -27.55
N GLY A 389 -29.77 38.60 -26.72
CA GLY A 389 -30.33 38.57 -25.36
C GLY A 389 -29.81 37.67 -24.23
N SER A 390 -29.09 36.57 -24.45
CA SER A 390 -28.72 35.62 -23.37
C SER A 390 -27.34 35.86 -22.76
N PHE A 391 -26.44 36.56 -23.47
CA PHE A 391 -25.03 36.68 -23.07
C PHE A 391 -24.81 37.59 -21.84
N PHE A 392 -25.68 38.59 -21.62
CA PHE A 392 -25.50 39.54 -20.51
C PHE A 392 -25.92 38.99 -19.14
N LYS A 393 -26.77 37.95 -19.06
CA LYS A 393 -27.18 37.36 -17.77
C LYS A 393 -26.15 36.40 -17.20
N GLU A 394 -25.46 35.62 -18.03
CA GLU A 394 -24.45 34.66 -17.56
C GLU A 394 -23.11 35.32 -17.21
N GLY A 395 -22.71 36.37 -17.94
CA GLY A 395 -21.49 37.13 -17.63
C GLY A 395 -21.56 37.86 -16.28
N PHE A 396 -22.74 38.40 -15.92
CA PHE A 396 -22.93 39.15 -14.67
C PHE A 396 -22.91 38.26 -13.42
N ILE A 397 -23.48 37.05 -13.49
CA ILE A 397 -23.47 36.09 -12.38
C ILE A 397 -22.06 35.52 -12.14
N THR A 398 -21.29 35.34 -13.21
CA THR A 398 -19.91 34.84 -13.14
C THR A 398 -18.96 35.89 -12.53
N ALA A 399 -19.18 37.18 -12.84
CA ALA A 399 -18.42 38.28 -12.23
C ALA A 399 -18.69 38.44 -10.72
N ILE A 400 -19.94 38.24 -10.27
CA ILE A 400 -20.29 38.31 -8.85
C ILE A 400 -19.65 37.15 -8.06
N LYS A 401 -19.64 35.93 -8.60
CA LYS A 401 -19.01 34.76 -7.93
C LYS A 401 -17.50 34.95 -7.73
N GLY A 402 -16.80 35.51 -8.73
CA GLY A 402 -15.37 35.80 -8.61
C GLY A 402 -15.05 36.82 -7.50
N TYR A 403 -15.94 37.80 -7.29
CA TYR A 403 -15.75 38.81 -6.24
C TYR A 403 -15.87 38.22 -4.83
N TYR A 404 -16.76 37.25 -4.62
CA TYR A 404 -16.90 36.55 -3.33
C TYR A 404 -15.69 35.66 -3.01
N GLU A 405 -15.11 34.98 -4.01
CA GLU A 405 -13.93 34.13 -3.81
C GLU A 405 -12.67 34.96 -3.50
N VAL A 406 -12.51 36.11 -4.14
CA VAL A 406 -11.42 37.06 -3.86
C VAL A 406 -11.59 37.69 -2.47
N LEU A 407 -12.81 38.08 -2.10
CA LEU A 407 -13.10 38.63 -0.77
C LEU A 407 -12.88 37.58 0.34
N LEU A 408 -13.26 36.32 0.09
CA LEU A 408 -13.02 35.21 1.02
C LEU A 408 -11.52 34.91 1.15
N SER A 409 -10.79 34.90 0.05
CA SER A 409 -9.33 34.68 0.07
C SER A 409 -8.60 35.81 0.79
N PHE A 410 -9.01 37.06 0.57
CA PHE A 410 -8.44 38.23 1.24
C PHE A 410 -8.74 38.25 2.74
N THR A 411 -9.97 37.87 3.15
CA THR A 411 -10.33 37.75 4.57
C THR A 411 -9.60 36.58 5.25
N CYS A 412 -9.42 35.45 4.57
CA CYS A 412 -8.57 34.35 5.07
C CYS A 412 -7.09 34.75 5.19
N PHE A 413 -6.56 35.51 4.23
CA PHE A 413 -5.18 36.02 4.27
C PHE A 413 -4.98 37.00 5.43
N LEU A 414 -5.89 37.97 5.61
CA LEU A 414 -5.86 38.89 6.75
C LEU A 414 -6.02 38.15 8.08
N PHE A 415 -6.84 37.09 8.15
CA PHE A 415 -6.98 36.26 9.34
C PHE A 415 -5.69 35.49 9.68
N LEU A 416 -5.03 34.89 8.68
CA LEU A 416 -3.74 34.19 8.86
C LEU A 416 -2.59 35.15 9.17
N PHE A 417 -2.58 36.33 8.54
CA PHE A 417 -1.62 37.39 8.83
C PHE A 417 -1.79 37.92 10.26
N PHE A 418 -3.03 38.18 10.68
CA PHE A 418 -3.35 38.60 12.04
C PHE A 418 -3.00 37.52 13.08
N LEU A 419 -3.25 36.24 12.77
CA LEU A 419 -2.78 35.09 13.56
C LEU A 419 -1.26 35.12 13.73
N SER A 420 -0.49 35.29 12.66
CA SER A 420 0.98 35.31 12.77
C SER A 420 1.52 36.47 13.64
N THR A 421 0.83 37.61 13.66
CA THR A 421 1.26 38.80 14.42
C THR A 421 0.82 38.82 15.90
N THR A 422 -0.10 37.94 16.31
CA THR A 422 -0.65 37.91 17.68
C THR A 422 -0.13 36.74 18.54
N ILE A 423 0.75 35.90 18.00
CA ILE A 423 1.22 34.64 18.63
C ILE A 423 2.49 34.80 19.49
N ASP A 424 3.15 35.97 19.50
CA ASP A 424 4.34 36.24 20.33
C ASP A 424 4.04 36.52 21.82
N VAL A 425 2.81 36.29 22.28
CA VAL A 425 2.44 36.51 23.68
C VAL A 425 2.61 35.21 24.47
N VAL A 426 3.41 35.27 25.54
CA VAL A 426 3.75 34.15 26.47
C VAL A 426 2.51 33.42 27.01
N PHE A 427 1.34 34.06 27.02
CA PHE A 427 0.09 33.48 27.50
C PHE A 427 -0.84 33.08 26.35
N PRO A 428 -1.40 31.86 26.34
CA PRO A 428 -2.26 31.40 25.25
C PRO A 428 -3.56 32.23 25.17
N TRP A 429 -3.76 32.90 24.04
CA TRP A 429 -5.01 33.59 23.76
C TRP A 429 -6.18 32.60 23.66
N ASN A 430 -7.28 32.91 24.37
CA ASN A 430 -8.52 32.14 24.29
C ASN A 430 -9.39 32.65 23.14
N TRP A 431 -9.34 31.97 21.99
CA TRP A 431 -10.13 32.35 20.82
C TRP A 431 -11.63 32.07 21.06
N PRO A 432 -12.55 32.99 20.71
CA PRO A 432 -13.99 32.83 20.99
C PRO A 432 -14.62 31.55 20.43
N LEU A 433 -14.15 31.07 19.27
CA LEU A 433 -14.68 29.86 18.61
C LEU A 433 -13.81 28.61 18.82
N PHE A 434 -12.48 28.78 18.84
CA PHE A 434 -11.52 27.68 18.80
C PHE A 434 -10.80 27.41 20.13
N GLY A 435 -11.03 28.24 21.16
CA GLY A 435 -10.31 28.13 22.43
C GLY A 435 -8.81 28.34 22.24
N ILE A 436 -7.99 27.53 22.90
CA ILE A 436 -6.51 27.60 22.83
C ILE A 436 -5.94 26.77 21.65
N LEU A 437 -6.80 26.07 20.91
CA LEU A 437 -6.40 25.13 19.86
C LEU A 437 -5.47 25.73 18.78
N PRO A 438 -5.72 26.95 18.24
CA PRO A 438 -4.83 27.54 17.25
C PRO A 438 -3.41 27.75 17.79
N THR A 439 -3.30 28.23 19.03
CA THR A 439 -2.01 28.46 19.71
C THR A 439 -1.25 27.16 19.96
N LEU A 440 -1.97 26.08 20.29
CA LEU A 440 -1.38 24.75 20.53
C LEU A 440 -0.85 24.12 19.23
N LEU A 441 -1.52 24.33 18.09
CA LEU A 441 -1.07 23.85 16.79
C LEU A 441 0.22 24.53 16.31
N CYS A 442 0.40 25.83 16.61
CA CYS A 442 1.62 26.56 16.27
C CYS A 442 2.85 26.05 17.06
N HIS A 443 2.65 25.59 18.30
CA HIS A 443 3.71 25.10 19.17
C HIS A 443 3.84 23.57 19.20
N VAL A 444 3.21 22.85 18.28
CA VAL A 444 3.20 21.37 18.27
C VAL A 444 4.61 20.75 18.20
N HIS A 445 5.55 21.45 17.58
CA HIS A 445 6.94 21.04 17.43
C HIS A 445 7.79 21.19 18.72
N GLN A 446 7.30 21.94 19.72
CA GLN A 446 7.93 22.17 21.02
C GLN A 446 6.87 22.16 22.15
N ILE A 447 5.90 21.24 22.06
CA ILE A 447 4.70 21.30 22.91
C ILE A 447 5.02 21.15 24.40
N HIS A 448 6.05 20.37 24.76
CA HIS A 448 6.46 20.16 26.15
C HIS A 448 7.12 21.41 26.74
N ASP A 449 8.04 22.04 26.00
CA ASP A 449 8.74 23.25 26.46
C ASP A 449 7.77 24.42 26.58
N TRP A 450 6.88 24.59 25.60
CA TRP A 450 5.81 25.59 25.63
C TRP A 450 4.82 25.35 26.77
N ALA A 451 4.32 24.12 26.94
CA ALA A 451 3.39 23.80 28.03
C ALA A 451 4.02 23.99 29.41
N THR A 452 5.31 23.67 29.57
CA THR A 452 6.07 23.92 30.80
C THR A 452 6.16 25.42 31.08
N GLY A 453 6.46 26.24 30.08
CA GLY A 453 6.47 27.71 30.21
C GLY A 453 5.13 28.27 30.65
N VAL A 454 4.03 27.85 30.00
CA VAL A 454 2.67 28.27 30.36
C VAL A 454 2.31 27.85 31.79
N LEU A 455 2.70 26.65 32.22
CA LEU A 455 2.44 26.17 33.57
C LEU A 455 3.29 26.86 34.64
N CYS A 456 4.55 27.20 34.34
CA CYS A 456 5.41 27.99 35.23
C CYS A 456 4.82 29.38 35.47
N GLU A 457 4.40 30.07 34.41
CA GLU A 457 3.78 31.40 34.49
C GLU A 457 2.39 31.37 35.13
N ALA A 458 1.62 30.29 34.95
CA ALA A 458 0.30 30.12 35.57
C ALA A 458 0.34 29.60 37.03
N GLY A 459 1.51 29.48 37.65
CA GLY A 459 1.64 29.01 39.04
C GLY A 459 1.35 27.51 39.22
N GLY A 460 1.62 26.70 38.19
CA GLY A 460 1.57 25.23 38.22
C GLY A 460 0.21 24.61 37.94
N THR A 461 -0.85 25.38 37.69
CA THR A 461 -2.17 24.87 37.28
C THR A 461 -2.79 25.76 36.21
N PHE A 462 -3.20 25.19 35.08
CA PHE A 462 -3.75 25.92 33.95
C PHE A 462 -4.99 25.24 33.36
N LEU A 463 -6.00 26.03 33.01
CA LEU A 463 -7.23 25.55 32.38
C LEU A 463 -7.16 25.72 30.86
N ILE A 464 -7.08 24.61 30.15
CA ILE A 464 -7.15 24.56 28.70
C ILE A 464 -8.63 24.61 28.28
N LYS A 465 -9.03 25.66 27.57
CA LYS A 465 -10.36 25.74 26.95
C LYS A 465 -10.33 25.19 25.53
N GLY A 466 -11.14 24.16 25.27
CA GLY A 466 -11.31 23.57 23.94
C GLY A 466 -12.28 24.36 23.05
N PRO A 467 -12.47 23.94 21.78
CA PRO A 467 -13.38 24.59 20.86
C PRO A 467 -14.82 24.68 21.41
N PHE A 468 -15.52 25.78 21.10
CA PHE A 468 -16.84 26.10 21.66
C PHE A 468 -17.86 24.96 21.50
N LEU A 469 -17.85 24.27 20.35
CA LEU A 469 -18.76 23.16 20.04
C LEU A 469 -18.35 21.81 20.66
N ALA A 470 -17.11 21.67 21.13
CA ALA A 470 -16.58 20.39 21.62
C ALA A 470 -16.79 20.19 23.14
N ASN A 471 -17.01 21.29 23.89
CA ASN A 471 -17.09 21.31 25.36
C ASN A 471 -15.96 20.45 25.99
N MET A 472 -14.72 20.80 25.63
CA MET A 472 -13.48 20.10 25.99
C MET A 472 -12.59 21.00 26.84
N ASN A 473 -13.04 21.36 28.04
CA ASN A 473 -12.20 22.09 28.99
C ASN A 473 -11.37 21.08 29.79
N MET A 474 -10.05 21.23 29.78
CA MET A 474 -9.12 20.35 30.49
C MET A 474 -8.31 21.14 31.51
N LEU A 475 -8.33 20.72 32.77
CA LEU A 475 -7.48 21.29 33.81
C LEU A 475 -6.16 20.50 33.88
N VAL A 476 -5.04 21.18 33.64
CA VAL A 476 -3.69 20.63 33.70
C VAL A 476 -2.98 21.18 34.93
N THR A 477 -2.29 20.33 35.67
CA THR A 477 -1.56 20.72 36.88
C THR A 477 -0.25 19.95 37.02
N VAL A 478 0.79 20.66 37.44
CA VAL A 478 2.10 20.09 37.83
C VAL A 478 2.34 20.23 39.34
N ASP A 479 1.42 20.85 40.08
CA ASP A 479 1.44 20.90 41.54
C ASP A 479 1.44 19.48 42.14
N PRO A 480 2.51 19.07 42.84
CA PRO A 480 2.64 17.72 43.38
C PRO A 480 1.49 17.33 44.32
N SER A 481 0.94 18.29 45.07
CA SER A 481 -0.16 18.03 46.02
C SER A 481 -1.46 17.69 45.30
N LYS A 482 -1.78 18.43 44.22
CA LYS A 482 -2.98 18.21 43.38
C LYS A 482 -2.83 16.95 42.52
N VAL A 483 -1.62 16.67 42.04
CA VAL A 483 -1.32 15.45 41.29
C VAL A 483 -1.48 14.24 42.21
N HIS A 484 -0.92 14.25 43.43
CA HIS A 484 -1.08 13.16 44.39
C HIS A 484 -2.55 12.97 44.79
N TYR A 485 -3.29 14.07 45.02
CA TYR A 485 -4.72 14.01 45.30
C TYR A 485 -5.49 13.32 44.17
N LYS A 486 -5.23 13.68 42.90
CA LYS A 486 -5.95 13.14 41.74
C LYS A 486 -5.50 11.73 41.33
N MET A 487 -4.20 11.44 41.37
CA MET A 487 -3.62 10.18 40.86
C MET A 487 -3.46 9.11 41.94
N SER A 488 -3.60 9.46 43.23
CA SER A 488 -3.38 8.53 44.34
C SER A 488 -4.52 8.56 45.36
N SER A 489 -4.73 9.69 46.03
CA SER A 489 -5.64 9.75 47.20
C SER A 489 -7.13 9.70 46.83
N ASN A 490 -7.52 10.25 45.68
CA ASN A 490 -8.91 10.42 45.28
C ASN A 490 -9.18 10.00 43.82
N PHE A 491 -8.38 9.06 43.29
CA PHE A 491 -8.40 8.63 41.89
C PHE A 491 -9.79 8.20 41.37
N LEU A 492 -10.58 7.51 42.20
CA LEU A 492 -11.91 7.01 41.82
C LEU A 492 -12.90 8.12 41.44
N ASN A 493 -12.72 9.33 41.97
CA ASN A 493 -13.59 10.47 41.68
C ASN A 493 -13.17 11.25 40.42
N PHE A 494 -12.12 10.82 39.72
CA PHE A 494 -11.63 11.44 38.49
C PHE A 494 -11.53 10.43 37.33
N PRO A 495 -12.65 9.82 36.88
CA PRO A 495 -12.64 8.94 35.73
C PRO A 495 -12.26 9.70 34.45
N LYS A 496 -11.60 9.03 33.51
CA LYS A 496 -11.25 9.62 32.20
C LYS A 496 -12.50 9.93 31.40
N GLY A 497 -13.51 9.07 31.51
CA GLY A 497 -14.83 9.27 30.96
C GLY A 497 -14.94 9.02 29.45
N PRO A 498 -16.17 9.00 28.90
CA PRO A 498 -16.46 8.50 27.56
C PRO A 498 -15.88 9.34 26.42
N LYS A 499 -15.62 10.63 26.65
CA LYS A 499 -14.97 11.50 25.66
C LYS A 499 -13.48 11.19 25.52
N PHE A 500 -12.79 10.87 26.63
CA PHE A 500 -11.38 10.49 26.60
C PHE A 500 -11.22 9.11 25.94
N LEU A 501 -12.08 8.15 26.29
CA LEU A 501 -12.13 6.82 25.67
C LEU A 501 -12.26 6.90 24.14
N LYS A 502 -13.14 7.77 23.63
CA LYS A 502 -13.31 7.97 22.17
C LYS A 502 -12.11 8.59 21.48
N ILE A 503 -11.33 9.42 22.18
CA ILE A 503 -10.13 10.06 21.62
C ILE A 503 -8.96 9.07 21.59
N PHE A 504 -8.85 8.22 22.61
CA PHE A 504 -7.78 7.24 22.79
C PHE A 504 -8.23 5.80 22.50
N ASP A 505 -9.28 5.63 21.70
CA ASP A 505 -9.85 4.33 21.32
C ASP A 505 -8.81 3.41 20.67
N PHE A 506 -7.79 3.98 20.02
CA PHE A 506 -6.65 3.24 19.46
C PHE A 506 -5.80 2.48 20.50
N LEU A 507 -5.89 2.83 21.79
CA LEU A 507 -5.25 2.12 22.90
C LEU A 507 -6.11 0.97 23.46
N GLY A 508 -7.30 0.74 22.88
CA GLY A 508 -8.26 -0.29 23.29
C GLY A 508 -8.69 -0.14 24.75
N ASP A 509 -9.03 -1.25 25.42
CA ASP A 509 -9.36 -1.29 26.85
C ASP A 509 -8.11 -1.47 27.75
N GLY A 510 -6.93 -1.11 27.26
CA GLY A 510 -5.67 -1.24 27.99
C GLY A 510 -5.57 -0.31 29.20
N ILE A 511 -4.52 -0.47 30.01
CA ILE A 511 -4.31 0.27 31.29
C ILE A 511 -4.33 1.80 31.13
N PHE A 512 -4.10 2.32 29.92
CA PHE A 512 -4.17 3.76 29.64
C PHE A 512 -5.58 4.25 29.37
N ASN A 513 -6.49 3.40 28.91
CA ASN A 513 -7.86 3.76 28.59
C ASN A 513 -8.87 3.29 29.66
N SER A 514 -8.56 2.21 30.39
CA SER A 514 -9.46 1.66 31.42
C SER A 514 -9.66 2.60 32.63
N ASP A 515 -10.86 2.56 33.21
CA ASP A 515 -11.25 3.27 34.43
C ASP A 515 -11.59 2.26 35.56
N SER A 516 -11.62 2.75 36.81
CA SER A 516 -12.13 2.02 37.98
C SER A 516 -11.49 0.63 38.21
N ASP A 517 -12.31 -0.42 38.43
CA ASP A 517 -11.84 -1.76 38.82
C ASP A 517 -11.03 -2.45 37.71
N LEU A 518 -11.34 -2.18 36.44
CA LEU A 518 -10.63 -2.76 35.31
C LEU A 518 -9.18 -2.23 35.25
N TRP A 519 -9.01 -0.93 35.46
CA TRP A 519 -7.69 -0.31 35.61
C TRP A 519 -6.94 -0.85 36.83
N ARG A 520 -7.62 -0.97 37.98
CA ARG A 520 -7.02 -1.47 39.23
C ARG A 520 -6.51 -2.89 39.07
N ASN A 521 -7.28 -3.77 38.43
CA ASN A 521 -6.91 -5.15 38.16
C ASN A 521 -5.74 -5.24 37.19
N GLN A 522 -5.77 -4.49 36.08
CA GLN A 522 -4.67 -4.42 35.12
C GLN A 522 -3.39 -3.88 35.75
N ARG A 523 -3.48 -2.81 36.56
CA ARG A 523 -2.33 -2.25 37.30
C ARG A 523 -1.75 -3.24 38.29
N LYS A 524 -2.60 -3.96 39.04
CA LYS A 524 -2.14 -4.97 40.00
C LYS A 524 -1.40 -6.11 39.31
N LEU A 525 -1.94 -6.62 38.19
CA LEU A 525 -1.30 -7.66 37.39
C LEU A 525 0.04 -7.18 36.79
N ALA A 526 0.06 -5.96 36.22
CA ALA A 526 1.29 -5.37 35.69
C ALA A 526 2.34 -5.16 36.79
N GLN A 527 1.95 -4.67 37.97
CA GLN A 527 2.85 -4.51 39.11
C GLN A 527 3.39 -5.86 39.60
N LEU A 528 2.58 -6.91 39.64
CA LEU A 528 3.04 -8.26 40.01
C LEU A 528 4.06 -8.83 39.01
N GLN A 529 3.86 -8.60 37.72
CA GLN A 529 4.81 -9.03 36.68
C GLN A 529 6.10 -8.20 36.71
N LEU A 530 5.99 -6.87 36.83
CA LEU A 530 7.14 -5.96 36.85
C LEU A 530 7.99 -6.10 38.12
N SER A 531 7.37 -6.43 39.26
CA SER A 531 8.05 -6.71 40.54
C SER A 531 8.59 -8.14 40.64
N HIS A 532 8.33 -8.99 39.64
CA HIS A 532 8.76 -10.38 39.68
C HIS A 532 10.29 -10.48 39.53
N PRO A 533 11.01 -11.22 40.40
CA PRO A 533 12.47 -11.31 40.36
C PRO A 533 13.04 -11.81 39.03
N GLN A 534 12.31 -12.70 38.32
CA GLN A 534 12.73 -13.16 36.99
C GLN A 534 12.61 -12.07 35.93
N PHE A 535 11.59 -11.20 36.02
CA PHE A 535 11.44 -10.07 35.11
C PHE A 535 12.59 -9.07 35.33
N HIS A 536 12.93 -8.76 36.58
CA HIS A 536 14.10 -7.94 36.89
C HIS A 536 15.42 -8.54 36.38
N ARG A 537 15.62 -9.86 36.54
CA ARG A 537 16.81 -10.55 36.01
C ARG A 537 16.86 -10.53 34.48
N PHE A 538 15.73 -10.73 33.81
CA PHE A 538 15.61 -10.62 32.36
C PHE A 538 15.86 -9.19 31.86
N LEU A 539 15.29 -8.19 32.54
CA LEU A 539 15.48 -6.77 32.22
C LEU A 539 16.95 -6.37 32.40
N ALA A 540 17.58 -6.76 33.51
CA ALA A 540 18.99 -6.49 33.77
C ALA A 540 19.89 -7.12 32.70
N LYS A 541 19.67 -8.41 32.38
CA LYS A 541 20.42 -9.11 31.34
C LYS A 541 20.25 -8.46 29.96
N THR A 542 19.01 -8.15 29.57
CA THR A 542 18.71 -7.53 28.27
C THR A 542 19.31 -6.13 28.18
N THR A 543 19.25 -5.35 29.27
CA THR A 543 19.85 -4.01 29.34
C THR A 543 21.36 -4.11 29.22
N GLN A 544 21.99 -5.02 29.96
CA GLN A 544 23.43 -5.27 29.88
C GLN A 544 23.85 -5.69 28.47
N ASP A 545 23.14 -6.64 27.85
CA ASP A 545 23.40 -7.08 26.48
C ASP A 545 23.29 -5.93 25.48
N LYS A 546 22.30 -5.03 25.63
CA LYS A 546 22.13 -3.87 24.75
C LYS A 546 23.20 -2.80 24.95
N VAL A 547 23.64 -2.60 26.19
CA VAL A 547 24.73 -1.67 26.51
C VAL A 547 26.05 -2.21 25.95
N GLU A 548 26.40 -3.46 26.23
CA GLU A 548 27.67 -4.08 25.81
C GLU A 548 27.76 -4.25 24.29
N LYS A 549 26.71 -4.77 23.65
CA LYS A 549 26.76 -5.11 22.23
C LYS A 549 26.35 -3.95 21.32
N GLY A 550 25.61 -2.98 21.85
CA GLY A 550 25.11 -1.82 21.11
C GLY A 550 25.84 -0.55 21.52
N LEU A 551 25.47 0.02 22.67
CA LEU A 551 25.88 1.37 23.08
C LEU A 551 27.41 1.52 23.18
N ILE A 552 28.10 0.59 23.85
CA ILE A 552 29.56 0.65 24.01
C ILE A 552 30.25 0.59 22.64
N LYS A 553 29.80 -0.28 21.73
CA LYS A 553 30.38 -0.38 20.38
C LYS A 553 30.21 0.89 19.56
N VAL A 554 29.04 1.54 19.68
CA VAL A 554 28.77 2.81 19.01
C VAL A 554 29.68 3.91 19.58
N LEU A 555 29.79 4.00 20.91
CA LEU A 555 30.67 4.98 21.57
C LEU A 555 32.15 4.75 21.26
N GLU A 556 32.61 3.50 21.20
CA GLU A 556 33.98 3.15 20.79
C GLU A 556 34.28 3.53 19.34
N HIS A 557 33.32 3.31 18.44
CA HIS A 557 33.44 3.68 17.02
C HIS A 557 33.55 5.20 16.85
N VAL A 558 32.66 5.94 17.55
CA VAL A 558 32.63 7.40 17.57
C VAL A 558 33.93 7.97 18.15
N SER A 559 34.41 7.41 19.26
CA SER A 559 35.68 7.79 19.90
C SER A 559 36.88 7.57 18.98
N LYS A 560 36.97 6.40 18.31
CA LYS A 560 38.06 6.09 17.37
C LYS A 560 38.11 7.01 16.15
N GLN A 561 36.96 7.56 15.74
CA GLN A 561 36.86 8.47 14.59
C GLN A 561 36.91 9.95 14.98
N GLY A 562 36.99 10.27 16.27
CA GLY A 562 37.00 11.67 16.75
C GLY A 562 35.70 12.42 16.48
N LEU A 563 34.58 11.70 16.31
CA LEU A 563 33.27 12.30 16.01
C LEU A 563 32.64 12.87 17.29
N VAL A 564 32.05 14.06 17.18
CA VAL A 564 31.19 14.62 18.24
C VAL A 564 29.78 14.08 18.03
N VAL A 565 29.22 13.45 19.06
CA VAL A 565 27.85 12.90 19.03
C VAL A 565 27.01 13.55 20.11
N ASP A 566 25.83 14.03 19.72
CA ASP A 566 24.82 14.49 20.66
C ASP A 566 24.19 13.27 21.36
N LEU A 567 24.21 13.27 22.69
CA LEU A 567 23.62 12.19 23.47
C LEU A 567 22.09 12.11 23.28
N GLN A 568 21.43 13.18 22.82
CA GLN A 568 20.01 13.17 22.47
C GLN A 568 19.69 12.35 21.21
N ASP A 569 20.67 12.17 20.31
CA ASP A 569 20.53 11.29 19.14
C ASP A 569 20.69 9.80 19.51
N LEU A 570 21.41 9.51 20.61
CA LEU A 570 21.60 8.16 21.15
C LEU A 570 20.48 7.75 22.12
N PHE A 571 19.95 8.72 22.87
CA PHE A 571 18.83 8.55 23.79
C PHE A 571 17.70 9.46 23.33
N PRO A 572 16.76 8.98 22.51
CA PRO A 572 15.66 9.80 22.05
C PRO A 572 14.92 10.38 23.27
N LYS A 573 14.64 11.70 23.24
CA LYS A 573 13.87 12.39 24.29
C LYS A 573 12.59 11.58 24.56
N GLY A 574 12.48 11.09 25.79
CA GLY A 574 11.36 10.26 26.26
C GLY A 574 10.06 11.03 26.40
#